data_AF-A0A7T8KDI8-F1
#
_entry.id   AF-A0A7T8KDI8-F1
#
_cell.length_a   1.000
_cell.length_b   1.000
_cell.length_c   1.000
_cell.angle_alpha   90.00
_cell.angle_beta   90.00
_cell.angle_gamma   90.00
#
_symmetry.space_group_name_H-M   'P 1'
#
loop_
_entity.id
_entity.type
_entity.pdbx_description
1 polymer ?
#
loop_
_entity_poly.entity_id
_entity_poly.type
_entity_poly.pdbx_seq_one_letter_code
_entity_poly.pdbx_strand_id
1 'polypeptide(L)'
;VKQGLNRELAYKLAAQTMVGSGKMVLQTGTHPGALKDSVCSPGGSTIAGIYTLEQRGLRGIMMEAVDATILQCREMGEAKYCTGKE
;
A
#
# COMPACT_ATOMS: atom_id res chain seq x y z
N VAL A 1 -11.53 12.73 -11.24
CA VAL A 1 -11.41 13.29 -9.87
C VAL A 1 -10.56 14.56 -9.95
N LYS A 2 -9.97 15.10 -8.86
CA LYS A 2 -9.30 16.43 -8.78
C LYS A 2 -8.52 16.89 -10.04
N GLN A 3 -7.96 15.96 -10.82
CA GLN A 3 -7.23 16.18 -12.08
C GLN A 3 -8.08 15.97 -13.37
N GLY A 4 -9.41 16.05 -13.32
CA GLY A 4 -10.30 16.03 -14.50
C GLY A 4 -10.91 14.70 -14.94
N LEU A 5 -10.46 13.53 -14.42
CA LEU A 5 -11.01 12.23 -14.87
C LEU A 5 -12.48 11.97 -14.45
N ASN A 6 -13.22 11.15 -15.20
CA ASN A 6 -14.45 10.54 -14.69
C ASN A 6 -14.11 9.70 -13.42
N ARG A 7 -14.98 9.75 -12.41
CA ARG A 7 -14.84 9.00 -11.15
C ARG A 7 -14.72 7.50 -11.37
N GLU A 8 -15.56 6.92 -12.22
CA GLU A 8 -15.54 5.48 -12.50
C GLU A 8 -14.20 5.05 -13.12
N LEU A 9 -13.74 5.81 -14.11
CA LEU A 9 -12.45 5.56 -14.75
C LEU A 9 -11.29 5.74 -13.77
N ALA A 10 -11.34 6.76 -12.92
CA ALA A 10 -10.31 6.98 -11.90
C ALA A 10 -10.19 5.79 -10.94
N TYR A 11 -11.31 5.20 -10.50
CA TYR A 11 -11.28 3.99 -9.68
C TYR A 11 -10.70 2.79 -10.42
N LYS A 12 -11.10 2.56 -11.68
CA LYS A 12 -10.57 1.46 -12.50
C LYS A 12 -9.05 1.55 -12.67
N LEU A 13 -8.55 2.74 -12.99
CA LEU A 13 -7.11 2.98 -13.16
C LEU A 13 -6.36 2.76 -11.84
N ALA A 14 -6.84 3.35 -10.74
CA ALA A 14 -6.20 3.19 -9.43
C ALA A 14 -6.13 1.72 -9.00
N ALA A 15 -7.25 0.98 -9.12
CA ALA A 15 -7.28 -0.44 -8.79
C ALA A 15 -6.32 -1.27 -9.67
N GLN A 16 -6.31 -1.02 -10.98
CA GLN A 16 -5.43 -1.73 -11.90
C GLN A 16 -3.95 -1.43 -11.65
N THR A 17 -3.61 -0.19 -11.27
CA THR A 17 -2.26 0.19 -10.85
C THR A 17 -1.82 -0.63 -9.63
N MET A 18 -2.67 -0.78 -8.62
CA MET A 18 -2.35 -1.60 -7.44
C MET A 18 -2.13 -3.06 -7.79
N VAL A 19 -2.99 -3.64 -8.64
CA VAL A 19 -2.85 -5.03 -9.13
C VAL A 19 -1.55 -5.21 -9.91
N GLY A 20 -1.23 -4.29 -10.81
CA GLY A 20 -0.01 -4.34 -11.62
C GLY A 20 1.25 -4.26 -10.75
N SER A 21 1.30 -3.32 -9.80
CA SER A 21 2.42 -3.16 -8.89
C SER A 21 2.67 -4.42 -8.06
N GLY A 22 1.62 -5.03 -7.49
CA GLY A 22 1.76 -6.29 -6.74
C GLY A 22 2.24 -7.44 -7.61
N LYS A 23 1.70 -7.58 -8.83
CA LYS A 23 2.15 -8.61 -9.78
C LYS A 23 3.63 -8.46 -10.14
N MET A 24 4.11 -7.23 -10.38
CA MET A 24 5.52 -7.00 -10.70
C MET A 24 6.44 -7.48 -9.57
N VAL A 25 6.11 -7.21 -8.31
CA VAL A 25 6.90 -7.68 -7.16
C VAL A 25 6.96 -9.20 -7.14
N LEU A 26 5.81 -9.86 -7.25
CA LEU A 26 5.71 -11.33 -7.17
C LEU A 26 6.41 -12.02 -8.36
N GLN A 27 6.28 -11.48 -9.57
CA GLN A 27 6.82 -12.10 -10.78
C GLN A 27 8.33 -11.90 -10.92
N THR A 28 8.84 -10.72 -10.56
CA THR A 28 10.26 -10.41 -10.75
C THR A 28 11.12 -10.84 -9.56
N GLY A 29 10.53 -10.99 -8.37
CA GLY A 29 11.28 -11.18 -7.12
C GLY A 29 12.21 -10.02 -6.77
N THR A 30 12.15 -8.91 -7.52
CA THR A 30 13.03 -7.77 -7.34
C THR A 30 12.58 -6.98 -6.11
N HIS A 31 13.55 -6.43 -5.38
CA HIS A 31 13.26 -5.60 -4.22
C HIS A 31 12.31 -4.44 -4.61
N PRO A 32 11.19 -4.20 -3.88
CA PRO A 32 10.22 -3.16 -4.22
C PRO A 32 10.82 -1.75 -4.34
N GLY A 33 11.88 -1.47 -3.58
CA GLY A 33 12.62 -0.20 -3.69
C GLY A 33 13.25 0.00 -5.07
N ALA A 34 13.85 -1.05 -5.64
CA ALA A 34 14.45 -0.99 -6.97
C ALA A 34 13.40 -0.89 -8.08
N LEU A 35 12.25 -1.57 -7.92
CA LEU A 35 11.11 -1.41 -8.84
C LEU A 35 10.50 0.00 -8.78
N LYS A 36 10.50 0.63 -7.61
CA LYS A 36 10.11 2.04 -7.46
C LYS A 36 11.12 2.95 -8.17
N ASP A 37 12.42 2.68 -8.06
CA ASP A 37 13.45 3.47 -8.75
C ASP A 37 13.38 3.32 -10.28
N SER A 38 13.05 2.13 -10.79
CA SER A 38 12.97 1.89 -12.25
C SER A 38 11.84 2.66 -12.95
N VAL A 39 10.82 3.11 -12.21
CA VAL A 39 9.71 3.93 -12.74
C VAL A 39 9.82 5.42 -12.37
N CYS A 40 10.85 5.79 -11.61
CA CYS A 40 11.09 7.15 -11.15
C CYS A 40 12.24 7.80 -11.92
N SER A 41 11.93 8.43 -13.05
CA SER A 41 12.92 9.22 -13.78
C SER A 41 13.38 10.43 -12.95
N PRO A 42 14.66 10.84 -13.03
CA PRO A 42 15.17 12.05 -12.37
C PRO A 42 14.33 13.29 -12.72
N GLY A 43 13.84 13.99 -11.71
CA GLY A 43 12.99 15.18 -11.88
C GLY A 43 11.57 14.92 -12.44
N GLY A 44 11.16 13.66 -12.59
CA GLY A 44 9.86 13.30 -13.15
C GLY A 44 8.67 13.51 -12.19
N SER A 45 7.46 13.36 -12.73
CA SER A 45 6.22 13.48 -11.95
C SER A 45 6.07 12.37 -10.90
N THR A 46 6.51 11.14 -11.21
CA THR A 46 6.45 10.00 -10.28
C THR A 46 7.24 10.27 -9.01
N ILE A 47 8.48 10.76 -9.13
CA ILE A 47 9.33 11.00 -7.96
C ILE A 47 8.81 12.17 -7.11
N ALA A 48 8.19 13.18 -7.71
CA ALA A 48 7.49 14.24 -6.97
C ALA A 48 6.29 13.70 -6.16
N GLY A 49 5.55 12.74 -6.73
CA GLY A 49 4.49 12.02 -6.04
C GLY A 49 5.03 11.21 -4.86
N ILE A 50 6.06 10.39 -5.09
CA ILE A 50 6.72 9.59 -4.04
C ILE A 50 7.25 10.50 -2.92
N TYR A 51 7.92 11.59 -3.25
CA TYR A 51 8.43 12.55 -2.26
C TYR A 51 7.32 13.08 -1.35
N THR A 52 6.14 13.38 -1.91
CA THR A 52 4.98 13.80 -1.13
C THR A 52 4.48 12.69 -0.20
N LEU A 53 4.45 11.43 -0.67
CA LEU A 53 4.05 10.29 0.15
C LEU A 53 5.02 10.04 1.32
N GLU A 54 6.32 10.16 1.07
CA GLU A 54 7.35 10.02 2.10
C GLU A 54 7.28 11.16 3.12
N GLN A 55 7.09 12.40 2.68
CA GLN A 55 6.87 13.54 3.59
C GLN A 55 5.67 13.35 4.51
N ARG A 56 4.63 12.64 4.04
CA ARG A 56 3.43 12.34 4.82
C ARG A 56 3.57 11.08 5.67
N GLY A 57 4.73 10.42 5.66
CA GLY A 57 5.02 9.26 6.51
C GLY A 57 4.32 7.97 6.08
N LEU A 58 3.98 7.81 4.80
CA LEU A 58 3.19 6.67 4.31
C LEU A 58 3.73 5.31 4.78
N ARG A 59 5.05 5.10 4.76
CA ARG A 59 5.66 3.83 5.17
C ARG A 59 5.40 3.51 6.64
N GLY A 60 5.56 4.50 7.52
CA GLY A 60 5.33 4.34 8.96
C GLY A 60 3.86 4.02 9.23
N ILE A 61 2.95 4.78 8.63
CA ILE A 61 1.50 4.57 8.79
C ILE A 61 1.09 3.16 8.36
N MET A 62 1.66 2.64 7.26
CA MET A 62 1.33 1.29 6.80
C MET A 62 1.86 0.20 7.75
N MET A 63 3.04 0.40 8.36
CA MET A 63 3.58 -0.53 9.36
C MET A 63 2.70 -0.51 10.62
N GLU A 64 2.39 0.68 11.14
CA GLU A 64 1.51 0.85 12.30
C GLU A 64 0.13 0.23 12.09
N ALA A 65 -0.44 0.35 10.88
CA ALA A 65 -1.72 -0.27 10.56
C ALA A 65 -1.67 -1.80 10.62
N VAL A 66 -0.56 -2.42 10.18
CA VAL A 66 -0.37 -3.87 10.27
C VAL A 66 -0.19 -4.29 11.73
N ASP A 67 0.62 -3.57 12.49
CA ASP A 67 0.85 -3.85 13.91
C ASP A 67 -0.44 -3.76 14.73
N ALA A 68 -1.23 -2.71 14.51
CA ALA A 68 -2.54 -2.53 15.14
C ALA A 68 -3.51 -3.68 14.80
N THR A 69 -3.49 -4.14 13.55
CA THR A 69 -4.30 -5.29 13.11
C THR A 69 -3.87 -6.57 13.83
N ILE A 70 -2.58 -6.83 13.94
CA ILE A 70 -2.03 -8.01 14.62
C ILE A 70 -2.35 -7.98 16.12
N LEU A 71 -2.22 -6.81 16.77
CA LEU A 71 -2.57 -6.63 18.18
C LEU A 71 -4.04 -6.98 18.42
N GLN A 72 -4.96 -6.40 17.62
CA GLN A 72 -6.38 -6.69 17.70
C GLN A 72 -6.68 -8.19 17.47
N CYS A 73 -6.02 -8.82 16.50
CA CYS A 73 -6.19 -10.25 16.24
C CYS A 73 -5.77 -11.10 17.44
N ARG A 74 -4.70 -10.74 18.15
CA ARG A 74 -4.24 -11.44 19.36
C ARG A 74 -5.22 -11.27 20.51
N GLU A 75 -5.66 -10.05 20.76
CA GLU A 75 -6.65 -9.77 21.81
C GLU A 75 -7.96 -10.52 21.55
N MET A 76 -8.43 -10.57 20.30
CA MET A 76 -9.60 -11.36 19.92
C MET A 76 -9.35 -12.87 20.05
N GLY A 77 -8.16 -13.35 19.71
CA GLY A 77 -7.78 -14.77 19.85
C GLY A 77 -7.71 -15.22 21.31
N GLU A 78 -7.08 -14.42 22.16
CA GLU A 78 -7.06 -14.60 23.61
C GLU A 78 -8.47 -14.50 24.20
N ALA A 79 -9.28 -13.54 23.77
CA ALA A 79 -10.68 -13.44 24.17
C ALA A 79 -11.50 -14.66 23.74
N LYS A 80 -11.28 -15.22 22.54
CA LYS A 80 -11.91 -16.49 22.11
C LYS A 80 -11.48 -17.66 22.99
N TYR A 81 -10.19 -17.78 23.32
CA TYR A 81 -9.67 -18.80 24.23
C TYR A 81 -10.24 -18.67 25.65
N CYS A 82 -10.39 -17.44 26.16
CA CYS A 82 -10.92 -17.17 27.50
C CYS A 82 -12.45 -17.30 27.59
N THR A 83 -13.19 -17.10 26.50
CA THR A 83 -14.66 -17.13 26.49
C THR A 83 -15.26 -18.47 26.04
N GLY A 84 -14.44 -19.42 25.57
CA GLY A 84 -14.88 -20.78 25.23
C GLY A 84 -15.93 -20.85 24.12
N LYS A 85 -16.03 -19.82 23.27
CA LYS A 85 -16.96 -19.81 22.13
C LYS A 85 -16.24 -20.23 20.86
N GLU A 86 -16.50 -21.47 20.45
CA GLU A 86 -16.28 -21.98 19.08
C GLU A 86 -17.24 -21.31 18.09
#